data_AF-Q0P033-F1
#
_entry.id   AF-Q0P033-F1
#
_cell.length_a   1.000
_cell.length_b   1.000
_cell.length_c   1.000
_cell.angle_alpha   90.00
_cell.angle_beta   90.00
_cell.angle_gamma   90.00
#
_symmetry.space_group_name_H-M   'P 1'
#
loop_
_entity.id
_entity.type
_entity.pdbx_description
1 polymer ?
#
loop_
_entity_poly.entity_id
_entity_poly.type
_entity_poly.pdbx_seq_one_letter_code
_entity_poly.pdbx_strand_id
1 'polypeptide(L)'
;NGAKNVIIAAAEAKVRRVVFTSSIGAVYMDPSRNIDEVVDESCWSNLEYCKTTKNWYCYGKAVAEQAAWDEAKARGVDLVVVNPVLVLGPLLQTTMNASTIHILKYLTGSA
;
A
#
# COMPACT_ATOMS: atom_id res chain seq x y z
N ASN A 1 -3.33 5.06 11.96
CA ASN A 1 -2.58 5.49 13.17
C ASN A 1 -1.08 5.38 12.98
N GLY A 2 -0.50 4.20 12.68
CA GLY A 2 0.96 4.07 12.53
C GLY A 2 1.61 5.00 11.49
N ALA A 3 1.08 5.05 10.26
CA ALA A 3 1.64 5.91 9.19
C ALA A 3 1.68 7.39 9.60
N LYS A 4 0.57 7.93 10.13
CA LYS A 4 0.51 9.31 10.63
C LYS A 4 1.58 9.58 11.67
N ASN A 5 1.70 8.72 12.68
CA ASN A 5 2.68 8.91 13.76
C ASN A 5 4.12 8.99 13.24
N VAL A 6 4.47 8.19 12.23
CA VAL A 6 5.80 8.25 11.61
C VAL A 6 6.02 9.59 10.89
N ILE A 7 5.02 10.11 10.17
CA ILE A 7 5.13 11.42 9.50
C ILE A 7 5.26 12.55 10.53
N ILE A 8 4.50 12.49 11.63
CA ILE A 8 4.60 13.45 12.74
C ILE A 8 6.03 13.45 13.31
N ALA A 9 6.54 12.29 13.67
CA ALA A 9 7.89 12.14 14.22
C ALA A 9 8.98 12.57 13.22
N ALA A 10 8.81 12.25 11.93
CA ALA A 10 9.71 12.66 10.86
C ALA A 10 9.78 14.19 10.71
N ALA A 11 8.64 14.87 10.81
CA ALA A 11 8.58 16.33 10.79
C ALA A 11 9.32 16.95 11.99
N GLU A 12 9.07 16.43 13.21
CA GLU A 12 9.73 16.88 14.44
C GLU A 12 11.24 16.68 14.38
N ALA A 13 11.68 15.53 13.83
CA ALA A 13 13.09 15.21 13.63
C ALA A 13 13.74 15.95 12.45
N LYS A 14 12.96 16.71 11.65
CA LYS A 14 13.43 17.44 10.46
C LYS A 14 14.18 16.55 9.47
N VAL A 15 13.68 15.33 9.25
CA VAL A 15 14.28 14.43 8.26
C VAL A 15 14.17 15.03 6.86
N ARG A 16 15.13 14.72 5.98
CA ARG A 16 15.14 15.26 4.62
C ARG A 16 13.96 14.76 3.78
N ARG A 17 13.63 13.48 3.88
CA ARG A 17 12.57 12.82 3.09
C ARG A 17 12.10 11.56 3.80
N VAL A 18 10.81 11.26 3.69
CA VAL A 18 10.22 9.96 4.04
C VAL A 18 9.92 9.19 2.76
N VAL A 19 10.28 7.90 2.73
CA VAL A 19 9.85 6.97 1.70
C VAL A 19 8.85 6.01 2.33
N PHE A 20 7.61 6.05 1.87
CA PHE A 20 6.53 5.21 2.40
C PHE A 20 6.27 4.02 1.46
N THR A 21 6.36 2.81 2.00
CA THR A 21 6.03 1.60 1.25
C THR A 21 4.52 1.35 1.31
N SER A 22 3.83 1.74 0.25
CA SER A 22 2.42 1.41 0.06
C SER A 22 2.28 0.03 -0.59
N SER A 23 1.42 -0.13 -1.60
CA SER A 23 1.07 -1.39 -2.25
C SER A 23 0.27 -1.10 -3.53
N ILE A 24 0.34 -2.00 -4.51
CA ILE A 24 -0.60 -2.03 -5.64
C ILE A 24 -2.06 -2.14 -5.18
N GLY A 25 -2.30 -2.68 -3.97
CA GLY A 25 -3.63 -2.72 -3.36
C GLY A 25 -4.24 -1.34 -3.06
N ALA A 26 -3.45 -0.27 -3.05
CA ALA A 26 -3.93 1.11 -2.97
C ALA A 26 -4.30 1.72 -4.34
N VAL A 27 -3.93 1.04 -5.43
CA VAL A 27 -4.03 1.52 -6.81
C VAL A 27 -5.03 0.72 -7.64
N TYR A 28 -5.05 -0.62 -7.52
CA TYR A 28 -5.69 -1.51 -8.50
C TYR A 28 -7.15 -1.90 -8.18
N MET A 29 -7.62 -1.71 -6.95
CA MET A 29 -8.89 -2.28 -6.49
C MET A 29 -10.10 -1.40 -6.84
N ASP A 30 -10.35 -1.18 -8.12
CA ASP A 30 -11.49 -0.40 -8.61
C ASP A 30 -12.27 -1.19 -9.66
N PRO A 31 -13.50 -1.67 -9.36
CA PRO A 31 -14.30 -2.45 -10.29
C PRO A 31 -14.89 -1.58 -11.42
N SER A 32 -14.82 -0.25 -11.31
CA SER A 32 -15.34 0.68 -12.34
C SER A 32 -14.30 1.04 -13.39
N ARG A 33 -13.03 0.65 -13.18
CA ARG A 33 -11.94 0.92 -14.12
C ARG A 33 -12.17 0.16 -15.42
N ASN A 34 -11.92 0.83 -16.54
CA ASN A 34 -11.97 0.19 -17.84
C ASN A 34 -10.82 -0.83 -17.97
N ILE A 35 -11.09 -2.01 -18.53
CA ILE A 35 -10.11 -3.07 -18.71
C ILE A 35 -8.96 -2.68 -19.65
N ASP A 36 -9.22 -1.77 -20.59
CA ASP A 36 -8.22 -1.28 -21.55
C ASP A 36 -7.43 -0.07 -21.03
N GLU A 37 -7.78 0.44 -19.84
CA GLU A 37 -7.10 1.57 -19.23
C GLU A 37 -5.75 1.15 -18.63
N VAL A 38 -4.70 1.88 -18.98
CA VAL A 38 -3.37 1.66 -18.41
C VAL A 38 -3.40 2.05 -16.94
N VAL A 39 -3.01 1.12 -16.07
CA VAL A 39 -2.88 1.41 -14.64
C VAL A 39 -1.55 2.11 -14.38
N ASP A 40 -1.61 3.35 -13.90
CA ASP A 40 -0.47 4.17 -13.51
C ASP A 40 -0.64 4.77 -12.10
N GLU A 41 0.24 5.67 -11.69
CA GLU A 41 0.25 6.29 -10.36
C GLU A 41 -0.92 7.26 -10.10
N SER A 42 -1.70 7.62 -11.13
CA SER A 42 -2.90 8.44 -10.96
C SER A 42 -4.11 7.61 -10.48
N CYS A 43 -4.03 6.28 -10.63
CA CYS A 43 -5.09 5.36 -10.23
C CYS A 43 -5.15 5.16 -8.71
N TRP A 44 -6.37 5.09 -8.18
CA TRP A 44 -6.63 4.76 -6.78
C TRP A 44 -7.64 3.62 -6.65
N SER A 45 -7.48 2.82 -5.59
CA SER A 45 -8.44 1.79 -5.22
C SER A 45 -9.74 2.38 -4.70
N ASN A 46 -10.86 1.77 -5.07
CA ASN A 46 -12.17 2.09 -4.52
C ASN A 46 -12.29 1.51 -3.09
N LEU A 47 -12.36 2.39 -2.09
CA LEU A 47 -12.39 1.99 -0.68
C LEU A 47 -13.63 1.19 -0.31
N GLU A 48 -14.79 1.50 -0.91
CA GLU A 48 -16.04 0.79 -0.63
C GLU A 48 -16.02 -0.62 -1.25
N TYR A 49 -15.47 -0.74 -2.45
CA TYR A 49 -15.22 -2.05 -3.05
C TYR A 49 -14.29 -2.89 -2.18
N CYS A 50 -13.20 -2.31 -1.65
CA CYS A 50 -12.31 -3.03 -0.75
C CYS A 50 -13.03 -3.51 0.52
N LYS A 51 -13.91 -2.70 1.11
CA LYS A 51 -14.70 -3.08 2.30
C LYS A 51 -15.70 -4.19 2.00
N THR A 52 -16.52 -4.02 0.96
CA THR A 52 -17.61 -4.95 0.60
C THR A 52 -17.08 -6.32 0.22
N THR A 53 -15.92 -6.38 -0.44
CA THR A 53 -15.21 -7.62 -0.78
C THR A 53 -14.28 -8.13 0.33
N LYS A 54 -14.26 -7.47 1.50
CA LYS A 54 -13.40 -7.81 2.65
C LYS A 54 -11.90 -7.84 2.33
N ASN A 55 -11.46 -7.07 1.34
CA ASN A 55 -10.06 -6.81 1.01
C ASN A 55 -9.43 -5.82 2.00
N TRP A 56 -9.41 -6.18 3.29
CA TRP A 56 -8.98 -5.31 4.39
C TRP A 56 -7.52 -4.88 4.30
N TYR A 57 -6.65 -5.72 3.72
CA TYR A 57 -5.26 -5.35 3.45
C TYR A 57 -5.16 -4.19 2.45
N CYS A 58 -5.87 -4.28 1.32
CA CYS A 58 -5.92 -3.24 0.29
C CYS A 58 -6.52 -1.95 0.85
N TYR A 59 -7.64 -2.06 1.57
CA TYR A 59 -8.26 -0.93 2.27
C TYR A 59 -7.29 -0.25 3.23
N GLY A 60 -6.62 -1.04 4.08
CA GLY A 60 -5.67 -0.54 5.06
C GLY A 60 -4.48 0.18 4.41
N LYS A 61 -3.95 -0.35 3.30
CA LYS A 61 -2.87 0.29 2.54
C LYS A 61 -3.31 1.61 1.90
N ALA A 62 -4.48 1.64 1.26
CA ALA A 62 -5.03 2.85 0.66
C ALA A 62 -5.25 3.97 1.69
N VAL A 63 -5.92 3.67 2.81
CA VAL A 63 -6.17 4.65 3.87
C VAL A 63 -4.88 5.08 4.57
N ALA A 64 -3.91 4.18 4.75
CA ALA A 64 -2.62 4.53 5.33
C ALA A 64 -1.81 5.46 4.42
N GLU A 65 -1.85 5.23 3.10
CA GLU A 65 -1.18 6.10 2.12
C GLU A 65 -1.82 7.49 2.07
N GLN A 66 -3.15 7.56 1.96
CA GLN A 66 -3.89 8.84 2.01
C GLN A 66 -3.58 9.62 3.28
N ALA A 67 -3.59 8.94 4.43
CA ALA A 67 -3.23 9.53 5.71
C ALA A 67 -1.77 10.02 5.77
N ALA A 68 -0.84 9.34 5.10
CA ALA A 68 0.55 9.77 5.03
C ALA A 68 0.69 11.03 4.16
N TRP A 69 0.02 11.07 3.01
CA TRP A 69 -0.01 12.24 2.13
C TRP A 69 -0.61 13.47 2.82
N ASP A 70 -1.76 13.31 3.49
CA ASP A 70 -2.43 14.39 4.22
C ASP A 70 -1.52 14.97 5.32
N GLU A 71 -0.93 14.09 6.14
CA GLU A 71 -0.08 14.51 7.25
C GLU A 71 1.24 15.13 6.77
N ALA A 72 1.82 14.60 5.68
CA ALA A 72 3.06 15.12 5.11
C ALA A 72 2.85 16.51 4.52
N LYS A 73 1.74 16.70 3.79
CA LYS A 73 1.32 18.00 3.26
C LYS A 73 1.10 19.02 4.37
N ALA A 74 0.41 18.62 5.45
CA ALA A 74 0.13 19.51 6.58
C ALA A 74 1.40 19.98 7.31
N ARG A 75 2.47 19.18 7.30
CA ARG A 75 3.72 19.44 8.05
C ARG A 75 4.91 19.86 7.18
N GLY A 76 4.75 19.91 5.87
CA GLY A 76 5.83 20.20 4.93
C GLY A 76 6.91 19.11 4.89
N VAL A 77 6.54 17.84 5.08
CA VAL A 77 7.46 16.70 4.93
C VAL A 77 7.53 16.31 3.46
N ASP A 78 8.75 16.24 2.91
CA ASP A 78 8.99 15.63 1.60
C ASP A 78 8.70 14.12 1.68
N LEU A 79 7.60 13.71 1.05
CA LEU A 79 7.13 12.33 1.02
C LEU A 79 7.18 11.78 -0.41
N VAL A 80 7.75 10.59 -0.54
CA VAL A 80 7.66 9.76 -1.75
C VAL A 80 7.05 8.42 -1.37
N VAL A 81 6.19 7.90 -2.23
CA VAL A 81 5.55 6.59 -2.04
C VAL A 81 6.06 5.61 -3.09
N VAL A 82 6.22 4.36 -2.68
CA VAL A 82 6.47 3.22 -3.58
C VAL A 82 5.32 2.23 -3.46
N ASN A 83 4.70 1.87 -4.58
CA ASN A 83 3.57 0.94 -4.66
C ASN A 83 4.01 -0.39 -5.30
N PRO A 84 4.65 -1.30 -4.54
CA PRO A 84 5.05 -2.59 -5.08
C PRO A 84 3.82 -3.46 -5.39
N VAL A 85 3.95 -4.29 -6.43
CA VAL A 85 3.05 -5.42 -6.69
C VAL A 85 3.37 -6.60 -5.78
N LEU A 86 2.91 -7.81 -6.12
CA LEU A 86 3.32 -9.02 -5.41
C LEU A 86 4.84 -9.21 -5.49
N VAL A 87 5.53 -9.09 -4.36
CA VAL A 87 7.00 -9.14 -4.30
C VAL A 87 7.46 -10.58 -4.07
N LEU A 88 8.35 -11.07 -4.93
CA LEU A 88 8.95 -12.40 -4.86
C LEU A 88 10.48 -12.30 -4.89
N GLY A 89 11.15 -13.31 -4.34
CA GLY A 89 12.60 -13.39 -4.27
C GLY A 89 13.07 -14.19 -3.06
N PRO A 90 14.39 -14.31 -2.84
CA PRO A 90 14.95 -14.98 -1.67
C PRO A 90 14.47 -14.35 -0.37
N LEU A 91 14.09 -15.19 0.61
CA LEU A 91 13.68 -14.74 1.93
C LEU A 91 14.92 -14.64 2.82
N LEU A 92 15.17 -13.47 3.39
CA LEU A 92 16.21 -13.28 4.40
C LEU A 92 15.72 -13.70 5.79
N GLN A 93 14.42 -13.54 6.04
CA GLN A 93 13.77 -13.94 7.28
C GLN A 93 13.37 -15.42 7.25
N THR A 94 13.27 -16.05 8.43
CA THR A 94 12.94 -17.48 8.58
C THR A 94 11.46 -17.80 8.38
N THR A 95 10.61 -16.78 8.22
CA THR A 95 9.15 -16.93 8.07
C THR A 95 8.67 -16.42 6.71
N MET A 96 7.59 -17.01 6.20
CA MET A 96 7.01 -16.52 4.94
C MET A 96 6.39 -15.14 5.12
N ASN A 97 6.63 -14.26 4.15
CA ASN A 97 5.94 -12.97 4.06
C ASN A 97 4.57 -13.14 3.37
N ALA A 98 3.74 -12.10 3.44
CA ALA A 98 2.38 -12.13 2.88
C ALA A 98 2.34 -12.49 1.38
N SER A 99 3.30 -11.98 0.59
CA SER A 99 3.37 -12.25 -0.86
C SER A 99 3.68 -13.71 -1.16
N THR A 100 4.62 -14.30 -0.43
CA THR A 100 5.01 -15.72 -0.59
C THR A 100 3.88 -16.64 -0.14
N ILE A 101 3.20 -16.32 0.97
CA ILE A 101 2.01 -17.05 1.43
C ILE A 101 0.91 -17.02 0.35
N HIS A 102 0.71 -15.87 -0.30
CA HIS A 102 -0.30 -15.76 -1.35
C HIS A 102 -0.02 -16.71 -2.53
N ILE A 103 1.23 -16.81 -2.97
CA ILE A 103 1.64 -17.80 -3.99
C ILE A 103 1.47 -19.24 -3.50
N LEU A 104 1.84 -19.53 -2.26
CA LEU A 104 1.72 -20.88 -1.69
C LEU A 104 0.28 -21.42 -1.74
N LYS A 105 -0.73 -20.55 -1.61
CA LYS A 105 -2.14 -20.95 -1.71
C LYS A 105 -2.47 -21.62 -3.05
N TYR A 106 -1.92 -21.09 -4.15
CA TYR A 106 -2.10 -21.69 -5.47
C TYR A 106 -1.37 -23.04 -5.60
N LEU A 107 -0.16 -23.13 -5.06
CA LEU A 107 0.62 -24.37 -5.10
C LEU A 107 0.01 -25.50 -4.26
N THR A 108 -0.74 -25.15 -3.22
CA THR A 108 -1.39 -26.10 -2.30
C THR A 108 -2.87 -26.36 -2.63
N GLY A 109 -3.44 -25.65 -3.60
CA GLY A 109 -4.86 -25.74 -3.95
C GLY A 109 -5.81 -25.13 -2.92
N SER A 110 -5.32 -24.22 -2.07
CA SER A 110 -6.11 -23.51 -1.04
C SER A 110 -6.51 -22.09 -1.43
N ALA A 111 -6.30 -21.72 -2.70
CA ALA A 111 -6.69 -20.43 -3.27
C ALA A 111 -8.17 -20.39 -3.66
#